data_AF-A0A5Q4SR27-F1
#
_entry.id   AF-A0A5Q4SR27-F1
#
_cell.length_a   1.000
_cell.length_b   1.000
_cell.length_c   1.000
_cell.angle_alpha   90.00
_cell.angle_beta   90.00
_cell.angle_gamma   90.00
#
_symmetry.space_group_name_H-M   'P 1'
#
loop_
_entity.id
_entity.type
_entity.pdbx_description
1 polymer ?
#
loop_
_entity_poly.entity_id
_entity_poly.type
_entity_poly.pdbx_seq_one_letter_code
_entity_poly.pdbx_strand_id
1 'polypeptide(L)' 'MLGRSFDRLLFYAFIRPSVRPRSTHVAATDVRPKITLACVECKERNYITKKNRRNNPDRLEMKKHCPRCNSHTAHRETR' A
#
# COMPACT_ATOMS: atom_id res chain seq x y z
N MET A 1 28.94 48.75 32.54
CA MET A 1 27.79 49.03 31.65
C MET A 1 28.28 48.97 30.21
N LEU A 2 27.41 48.58 29.27
CA LEU A 2 27.65 48.11 27.88
C LEU A 2 27.97 46.60 27.85
N GLY A 3 27.02 45.67 27.75
CA GLY A 3 25.94 45.55 26.76
C GLY A 3 26.28 44.37 25.85
N ARG A 4 26.12 43.11 26.29
CA ARG A 4 24.94 42.25 26.02
C ARG A 4 24.30 42.52 24.65
N SER A 5 24.37 41.50 23.78
CA SER A 5 23.58 41.28 22.55
C SER A 5 24.43 41.40 21.29
N PHE A 6 24.94 40.28 20.75
CA PHE A 6 25.12 40.15 19.30
C PHE A 6 25.03 38.66 18.91
N ASP A 7 23.98 38.37 18.14
CA ASP A 7 23.74 37.22 17.28
C ASP A 7 23.46 35.82 17.86
N ARG A 8 22.27 35.75 18.46
CA ARG A 8 21.46 34.54 18.68
C ARG A 8 20.86 33.97 17.36
N LEU A 9 21.52 34.18 16.21
CA LEU A 9 21.06 33.79 14.86
C LEU A 9 21.79 32.58 14.26
N LEU A 10 22.70 31.95 14.98
CA LEU A 10 23.37 30.69 14.57
C LEU A 10 22.81 29.43 15.25
N PHE A 11 21.57 29.45 15.75
CA PHE A 11 20.97 28.28 16.44
C PHE A 11 19.84 27.57 15.68
N TYR A 12 19.31 28.10 14.59
CA TYR A 12 18.17 27.49 13.89
C TYR A 12 18.37 27.40 12.37
N ALA A 13 19.35 26.60 11.94
CA ALA A 13 19.47 26.21 10.52
C ALA A 13 20.00 24.78 10.30
N PHE A 14 20.13 23.95 11.36
CA PHE A 14 20.76 22.62 11.29
C PHE A 14 19.83 21.43 11.52
N ILE A 15 18.51 21.63 11.54
CA ILE A 15 17.53 20.53 11.63
C ILE A 15 16.56 20.62 10.46
N ARG A 16 17.07 20.55 9.23
CA ARG A 16 16.25 20.20 8.06
C ARG A 16 16.30 18.67 7.92
N PRO A 17 15.28 17.91 8.32
CA PRO A 17 15.26 16.48 8.04
C PRO A 17 15.21 16.30 6.52
N SER A 18 16.22 15.61 5.99
CA SER A 18 16.30 15.20 4.59
C SER A 18 15.27 14.10 4.31
N VAL A 19 14.00 14.48 4.17
CA VAL A 19 12.95 13.55 3.78
C VAL A 19 13.18 13.17 2.32
N ARG A 20 13.85 12.05 2.09
CA ARG A 20 14.04 11.48 0.74
C ARG A 20 12.66 11.13 0.18
N PRO A 21 12.25 11.67 -0.98
CA PRO A 21 11.01 11.23 -1.61
C PRO A 21 11.17 9.74 -1.96
N ARG A 22 10.29 8.92 -1.39
CA ARG A 22 10.24 7.48 -1.67
C ARG A 22 9.88 7.32 -3.14
N SER A 23 10.81 6.82 -3.95
CA SER A 23 10.58 6.62 -5.38
C SER A 23 9.44 5.60 -5.57
N THR A 24 8.26 6.10 -5.93
CA THR A 24 7.18 5.27 -6.43
C THR A 24 7.42 5.08 -7.92
N HIS A 25 8.40 4.23 -8.27
CA HIS A 25 8.51 3.75 -9.64
C HIS A 25 7.23 2.98 -9.96
N VAL A 26 6.37 3.53 -10.82
CA VAL A 26 5.29 2.78 -11.45
C VAL A 26 5.37 3.05 -12.95
N ALA A 27 6.17 2.22 -13.63
CA ALA A 27 6.21 2.16 -15.08
C ALA A 27 6.43 0.70 -15.53
N ALA A 28 5.91 0.42 -16.72
CA ALA A 28 5.77 -0.88 -17.40
C ALA A 28 4.65 -1.77 -16.83
N THR A 29 3.86 -2.34 -17.74
CA THR A 29 2.81 -3.33 -17.47
C THR A 29 3.38 -4.47 -16.61
N ASP A 30 3.14 -4.41 -15.29
CA ASP A 30 3.63 -5.38 -14.32
C ASP A 30 3.21 -6.79 -14.74
N VAL A 31 4.21 -7.65 -15.02
CA VAL A 31 3.99 -9.08 -15.38
C VAL A 31 3.18 -9.80 -14.31
N ARG A 32 3.27 -9.32 -13.06
CA ARG A 32 2.55 -9.85 -11.91
C ARG A 32 1.61 -8.80 -11.30
N PRO A 33 0.43 -8.57 -11.91
CA PRO A 33 -0.52 -7.59 -11.40
C PRO A 33 -1.00 -7.95 -9.99
N LYS A 34 -1.20 -6.91 -9.17
CA LYS A 34 -1.94 -7.02 -7.92
C LYS A 34 -3.42 -7.17 -8.27
N ILE A 35 -4.05 -8.20 -7.72
CA ILE A 35 -5.47 -8.48 -7.86
C ILE A 35 -6.13 -8.44 -6.49
N THR A 36 -7.38 -7.98 -6.46
CA THR A 36 -8.18 -8.00 -5.24
C THR A 36 -9.12 -9.20 -5.27
N LEU A 37 -9.37 -9.81 -4.12
CA LEU A 37 -10.37 -10.87 -3.97
C LEU A 37 -11.53 -10.32 -3.14
N ALA A 38 -12.73 -10.52 -3.64
CA ALA A 38 -13.97 -10.09 -2.99
C ALA A 38 -14.76 -11.30 -2.50
N CYS A 39 -15.29 -11.23 -1.29
CA CYS A 39 -16.21 -12.22 -0.75
C CYS A 39 -17.51 -12.25 -1.58
N VAL A 40 -18.08 -13.44 -1.85
CA VAL A 40 -19.36 -13.57 -2.59
C VAL A 40 -20.56 -13.03 -1.80
N GLU A 41 -20.57 -13.24 -0.49
CA GLU A 41 -21.70 -12.87 0.39
C GLU A 41 -21.62 -11.41 0.80
N CYS A 42 -20.52 -11.04 1.45
CA CYS A 42 -20.30 -9.71 2.00
C CYS A 42 -19.85 -8.66 0.95
N LYS A 43 -19.46 -9.08 -0.27
CA LYS A 43 -18.90 -8.23 -1.36
C LYS A 43 -17.67 -7.41 -0.97
N GLU A 44 -17.06 -7.74 0.16
CA GLU A 44 -15.96 -6.99 0.73
C GLU A 44 -14.62 -7.42 0.10
N ARG A 45 -13.78 -6.42 -0.23
CA ARG A 45 -12.50 -6.60 -0.91
C ARG A 45 -11.37 -6.63 0.13
N ASN A 46 -11.20 -7.77 0.78
CA ASN A 46 -10.31 -7.89 1.95
C ASN A 46 -8.91 -8.40 1.64
N TYR A 47 -8.69 -8.99 0.46
CA TYR A 47 -7.42 -9.63 0.14
C TYR A 47 -6.82 -9.07 -1.13
N ILE A 48 -5.53 -8.70 -1.04
CA ILE A 48 -4.71 -8.31 -2.18
C ILE A 48 -3.70 -9.44 -2.41
N THR A 49 -3.76 -10.05 -3.58
CA THR A 49 -2.78 -11.06 -3.99
C THR A 49 -2.12 -10.62 -5.29
N LYS A 50 -1.05 -11.30 -5.69
CA LYS A 50 -0.34 -11.01 -6.92
C LYS A 50 -0.42 -12.24 -7.81
N LYS A 51 -1.14 -12.17 -8.92
CA LYS A 51 -1.24 -13.27 -9.88
C LYS A 51 -0.32 -13.04 -11.07
N ASN A 52 0.17 -14.12 -11.67
CA ASN A 52 0.85 -14.04 -12.95
C ASN A 52 -0.18 -14.29 -14.05
N ARG A 53 -0.50 -13.24 -14.83
CA ARG A 53 -1.52 -13.31 -15.89
C ARG A 53 -1.12 -14.25 -17.04
N ARG A 54 0.17 -14.60 -17.19
CA ARG A 54 0.66 -15.48 -18.26
C ARG A 54 0.44 -16.97 -17.97
N ASN A 55 0.57 -17.39 -16.71
CA ASN A 55 0.50 -18.81 -16.34
C ASN A 55 -0.93 -19.26 -16.04
N ASN A 56 -1.72 -18.41 -15.39
CA ASN A 56 -3.08 -18.73 -14.96
C ASN A 56 -4.04 -17.65 -15.48
N PRO A 57 -4.58 -17.81 -16.71
CA PRO A 57 -5.54 -16.86 -17.28
C PRO A 57 -6.91 -16.93 -16.61
N ASP A 58 -7.23 -18.06 -15.95
CA ASP A 58 -8.53 -18.30 -15.34
C ASP A 58 -8.81 -17.39 -14.13
N ARG A 59 -10.10 -17.15 -13.90
CA ARG A 59 -10.57 -16.35 -12.77
C ARG A 59 -10.37 -17.12 -11.48
N LEU A 60 -9.55 -16.60 -10.57
CA LEU A 60 -9.28 -17.26 -9.29
C LEU A 60 -10.50 -17.19 -8.37
N GLU A 61 -10.93 -18.36 -7.91
CA GLU A 61 -11.86 -18.54 -6.81
C GLU A 61 -11.15 -19.32 -5.69
N MET A 62 -11.07 -18.73 -4.50
CA MET A 62 -10.42 -19.37 -3.35
C MET A 62 -11.31 -19.24 -2.11
N LYS A 63 -11.41 -20.31 -1.32
CA LYS A 63 -12.08 -20.26 -0.01
C LYS A 63 -11.17 -19.52 0.98
N LYS A 64 -11.59 -18.34 1.42
CA LYS A 64 -10.89 -17.52 2.42
C LYS A 64 -11.85 -17.11 3.52
N HIS A 65 -11.31 -16.80 4.68
CA HIS A 65 -12.09 -16.31 5.80
C HIS A 65 -12.58 -14.88 5.51
N CYS A 66 -13.84 -14.58 5.75
CA CYS A 66 -14.35 -13.21 5.68
C CYS A 66 -14.56 -12.70 7.11
N PRO A 67 -13.87 -11.63 7.54
CA PRO A 67 -14.01 -11.10 8.91
C PRO A 67 -15.39 -10.50 9.19
N ARG A 68 -16.13 -10.08 8.16
CA ARG A 68 -17.50 -9.56 8.33
C ARG A 68 -18.54 -10.67 8.45
N CYS A 69 -18.40 -11.71 7.64
CA CYS A 69 -19.31 -12.85 7.61
C CYS A 69 -18.92 -13.92 8.68
N ASN A 70 -17.74 -13.80 9.32
CA ASN A 70 -17.14 -14.75 10.26
C ASN A 70 -17.06 -16.21 9.76
N SER A 71 -17.13 -16.41 8.44
CA SER A 71 -17.20 -17.71 7.80
C SER A 71 -16.15 -17.82 6.68
N HIS A 72 -15.82 -19.06 6.29
CA HIS A 72 -14.96 -19.32 5.13
C HIS A 72 -15.81 -19.40 3.87
N THR A 73 -15.79 -18.33 3.08
CA THR A 73 -16.59 -18.20 1.86
C THR A 73 -15.71 -18.23 0.62
N ALA A 74 -16.33 -18.53 -0.52
CA ALA A 74 -15.66 -18.39 -1.81
C ALA A 74 -15.39 -16.90 -2.07
N HIS A 75 -14.11 -16.55 -2.25
CA HIS A 75 -13.70 -15.22 -2.67
C HIS A 75 -13.37 -15.23 -4.16
N ARG A 76 -13.96 -14.30 -4.92
CA ARG A 76 -13.80 -14.15 -6.37
C ARG A 76 -12.90 -12.97 -6.69
N GLU A 77 -12.04 -13.15 -7.68
CA GLU A 77 -11.19 -12.06 -8.17
C GLU A 77 -12.01 -10.87 -8.71
N THR A 78 -11.70 -9.68 -8.19
CA THR A 78 -12.26 -8.39 -8.63
C THR A 78 -11.13 -7.49 -9.12
N ARG A 79 -11.40 -6.79 -10.23
CA ARG A 79 -10.44 -5.95 -10.95
C ARG A 79 -10.16 -4.64 -10.23
#